data_AF-A0A378V285-F1
#
_entry.id   AF-A0A378V285-F1
#
_cell.length_a   1.000
_cell.length_b   1.000
_cell.length_c   1.000
_cell.angle_alpha   90.00
_cell.angle_beta   90.00
_cell.angle_gamma   90.00
#
_symmetry.space_group_name_H-M   'P 1'
#
loop_
_entity.id
_entity.type
_entity.pdbx_description
1 polymer ?
#
loop_
_entity_poly.entity_id
_entity_poly.type
_entity_poly.pdbx_seq_one_letter_code
_entity_poly.pdbx_strand_id
1 'polypeptide(L)'
;MLKGAATMPSRACPKSSSAISGVTVVTDLTDVTESATLEAKFATKIFTSDKGAVPSVSLGAPRNLTVSGAPATQVVATVTGIQDNCAGTSAVYSVVSTTVPGQPGTVNFIIDLEQGADGAADPGLVDQIVGTLRRID
;
A
#
# COMPACT_ATOMS: atom_id res chain seq x y z
N MET A 1 -4.78 -6.50 -10.06
CA MET A 1 -4.69 -5.08 -10.48
C MET A 1 -5.66 -4.26 -9.64
N LEU A 2 -5.25 -3.08 -9.19
CA LEU A 2 -6.12 -2.15 -8.43
C LEU A 2 -7.33 -1.76 -9.29
N LYS A 3 -8.53 -1.81 -8.73
CA LYS A 3 -9.77 -1.32 -9.36
C LYS A 3 -9.97 0.13 -8.98
N GLY A 4 -9.58 1.04 -9.87
CA GLY A 4 -9.56 2.47 -9.59
C GLY A 4 -8.36 2.84 -8.73
N ALA A 5 -7.42 3.57 -9.32
CA ALA A 5 -6.24 4.06 -8.62
C ALA A 5 -6.09 5.56 -8.88
N ALA A 6 -5.71 6.29 -7.84
CA ALA A 6 -5.21 7.64 -7.96
C ALA A 6 -3.69 7.59 -7.93
N THR A 7 -3.05 8.33 -8.85
CA THR A 7 -1.59 8.39 -8.94
C THR A 7 -1.10 9.82 -8.80
N MET A 8 0.03 9.97 -8.12
CA MET A 8 0.80 11.20 -8.13
C MET A 8 2.01 10.98 -9.05
N PRO A 9 2.17 11.79 -10.11
CA PRO A 9 3.29 11.61 -11.03
C PRO A 9 4.62 11.88 -10.33
N SER A 10 5.63 11.08 -10.65
CA SER A 10 7.00 11.34 -10.20
C SER A 10 7.56 12.55 -10.95
N ARG A 11 8.19 13.46 -10.21
CA ARG A 11 8.89 14.61 -10.79
C ARG A 11 10.22 14.22 -11.43
N ALA A 12 10.89 13.21 -10.87
CA ALA A 12 12.17 12.73 -11.35
C ALA A 12 12.02 11.85 -12.59
N CYS A 13 10.94 11.06 -12.67
CA CYS A 13 10.66 10.20 -13.82
C CYS A 13 9.23 10.33 -14.34
N PRO A 14 9.02 11.10 -15.43
CA PRO A 14 7.70 11.47 -15.96
C PRO A 14 6.78 10.30 -16.38
N LYS A 15 7.31 9.08 -16.50
CA LYS A 15 6.54 7.87 -16.81
C LYS A 15 6.21 7.01 -15.58
N SER A 16 6.62 7.43 -14.40
CA SER A 16 6.43 6.73 -13.12
C SER A 16 5.56 7.55 -12.17
N SER A 17 5.08 6.92 -11.11
CA SER A 17 4.30 7.57 -10.05
C SER A 17 5.09 7.56 -8.75
N SER A 18 5.15 8.70 -8.05
CA SER A 18 5.77 8.80 -6.73
C SER A 18 4.81 8.40 -5.61
N ALA A 19 3.52 8.31 -5.90
CA ALA A 19 2.54 7.69 -5.03
C ALA A 19 1.41 7.06 -5.83
N ILE A 20 0.88 5.95 -5.32
CA ILE A 20 -0.32 5.29 -5.84
C ILE A 20 -1.23 4.98 -4.66
N SER A 21 -2.52 5.25 -4.80
CA SER A 21 -3.52 4.68 -3.89
C SER A 21 -4.65 4.04 -4.67
N GLY A 22 -5.24 2.98 -4.14
CA GLY A 22 -6.34 2.29 -4.81
C GLY A 22 -6.89 1.14 -4.00
N VAL A 23 -7.86 0.43 -4.57
CA VAL A 23 -8.51 -0.71 -3.92
C VAL A 23 -8.35 -1.99 -4.71
N THR A 24 -8.24 -3.11 -4.01
CA THR A 24 -8.37 -4.45 -4.57
C THR A 24 -9.30 -5.29 -3.71
N VAL A 25 -9.80 -6.40 -4.26
CA VAL A 25 -10.72 -7.31 -3.60
C VAL A 25 -10.10 -8.70 -3.58
N VAL A 26 -10.15 -9.35 -2.43
CA VAL A 26 -9.75 -10.75 -2.24
C VAL A 26 -11.00 -11.53 -1.84
N THR A 27 -11.56 -12.29 -2.77
CA THR A 27 -12.88 -12.92 -2.62
C THR A 27 -12.90 -14.10 -1.66
N ASP A 28 -11.75 -14.76 -1.47
CA ASP A 28 -11.67 -16.07 -0.84
C ASP A 28 -11.14 -16.00 0.60
N LEU A 29 -10.90 -14.79 1.11
CA LEU A 29 -10.33 -14.55 2.43
C LEU A 29 -11.16 -13.53 3.21
N THR A 30 -11.59 -13.92 4.41
CA THR A 30 -12.42 -13.11 5.31
C THR A 30 -11.67 -12.57 6.52
N ASP A 31 -10.52 -13.16 6.87
CA ASP A 31 -9.64 -12.62 7.91
C ASP A 31 -8.90 -11.38 7.38
N VAL A 32 -9.22 -10.22 7.95
CA VAL A 32 -8.66 -8.93 7.56
C VAL A 32 -7.17 -8.81 7.87
N THR A 33 -6.69 -9.48 8.92
CA THR A 33 -5.26 -9.45 9.29
C THR A 33 -4.44 -10.32 8.37
N GLU A 34 -4.94 -11.52 8.07
CA GLU A 34 -4.32 -12.40 7.08
C GLU A 34 -4.28 -11.73 5.71
N SER A 35 -5.39 -11.10 5.29
CA SER A 35 -5.48 -10.40 4.00
C SER A 35 -4.49 -9.25 3.89
N ALA A 36 -4.42 -8.37 4.90
CA ALA A 36 -3.47 -7.25 4.91
C ALA A 36 -2.02 -7.74 4.86
N THR A 37 -1.71 -8.81 5.62
CA THR A 37 -0.37 -9.38 5.69
C THR A 37 0.04 -10.03 4.38
N LEU A 38 -0.85 -10.77 3.72
CA LEU A 38 -0.59 -11.39 2.42
C LEU A 38 -0.41 -10.35 1.34
N GLU A 39 -1.26 -9.32 1.32
CA GLU A 39 -1.14 -8.24 0.33
C GLU A 39 0.18 -7.46 0.52
N ALA A 40 0.54 -7.14 1.77
CA ALA A 40 1.78 -6.42 2.07
C ALA A 40 3.05 -7.19 1.61
N LYS A 41 3.00 -8.53 1.54
CA LYS A 41 4.10 -9.34 1.00
C LYS A 41 4.32 -9.16 -0.51
N PHE A 42 3.34 -8.63 -1.25
CA PHE A 42 3.56 -8.31 -2.66
C PHE A 42 4.55 -7.18 -2.87
N ALA A 43 4.87 -6.37 -1.85
CA ALA A 43 5.90 -5.34 -1.93
C ALA A 43 7.21 -5.88 -2.54
N THR A 44 7.67 -7.07 -2.14
CA THR A 44 8.89 -7.67 -2.71
C THR A 44 8.80 -7.81 -4.23
N LYS A 45 7.66 -8.29 -4.74
CA LYS A 45 7.44 -8.47 -6.18
C LYS A 45 7.24 -7.14 -6.90
N ILE A 46 6.52 -6.20 -6.29
CA ILE A 46 6.20 -4.88 -6.87
C ILE A 46 7.48 -4.08 -7.08
N PHE A 47 8.40 -4.11 -6.11
CA PHE A 47 9.63 -3.30 -6.12
C PHE A 47 10.87 -4.06 -6.60
N THR A 48 10.71 -5.30 -7.09
CA THR A 48 11.80 -5.98 -7.81
C THR A 48 12.04 -5.27 -9.14
N SER A 49 13.27 -4.87 -9.41
CA SER A 49 13.58 -4.11 -10.63
C SER A 49 13.44 -4.97 -11.89
N ASP A 50 13.35 -4.32 -13.06
CA ASP A 50 13.34 -5.01 -14.36
C ASP A 50 14.60 -5.86 -14.62
N LYS A 51 15.70 -5.55 -13.91
CA LYS A 51 16.96 -6.32 -13.95
C LYS A 51 17.00 -7.48 -12.94
N GLY A 52 15.91 -7.69 -12.18
CA GLY A 52 15.78 -8.74 -11.18
C GLY A 52 16.43 -8.45 -9.84
N ALA A 53 16.82 -7.20 -9.56
CA ALA A 53 17.33 -6.85 -8.23
C ALA A 53 16.19 -6.84 -7.22
N VAL A 54 16.25 -7.73 -6.24
CA VAL A 54 15.22 -7.89 -5.21
C VAL A 54 15.51 -6.94 -4.04
N PRO A 55 14.55 -6.09 -3.63
CA PRO A 55 14.73 -5.17 -2.52
C PRO A 55 14.63 -5.89 -1.16
N SER A 56 15.07 -5.22 -0.10
CA SER A 56 14.80 -5.64 1.27
C SER A 56 13.43 -5.13 1.69
N VAL A 57 12.60 -6.02 2.24
CA VAL A 57 11.24 -5.71 2.72
C VAL A 57 11.13 -6.08 4.19
N SER A 58 10.71 -5.13 5.01
CA SER A 58 10.37 -5.34 6.41
C SER A 58 8.89 -5.08 6.63
N LEU A 59 8.17 -6.07 7.14
CA LEU A 59 6.75 -5.93 7.48
C LEU A 59 6.62 -5.44 8.93
N GLY A 60 5.89 -4.34 9.11
CA GLY A 60 5.46 -3.89 10.42
C GLY A 60 4.43 -4.85 11.04
N ALA A 61 4.29 -4.76 12.36
CA ALA A 61 3.25 -5.51 13.07
C ALA A 61 1.85 -5.06 12.59
N PRO A 62 0.89 -5.99 12.48
CA PRO A 62 -0.49 -5.62 12.18
C PRO A 62 -1.06 -4.64 13.21
N ARG A 63 -1.68 -3.57 12.72
CA ARG A 63 -2.37 -2.55 13.53
C ARG A 63 -3.87 -2.72 13.33
N ASN A 64 -4.60 -2.94 14.42
CA ASN A 64 -6.06 -3.02 14.37
C ASN A 64 -6.66 -1.61 14.32
N LEU A 65 -7.65 -1.44 13.46
CA LEU A 65 -8.43 -0.20 13.33
C LEU A 65 -9.90 -0.53 13.05
N THR A 66 -10.70 0.50 12.84
CA THR A 66 -12.10 0.38 12.46
C THR A 66 -12.38 1.30 11.29
N VAL A 67 -12.90 0.76 10.19
CA VAL A 67 -13.32 1.55 9.01
C VAL A 67 -14.82 1.44 8.89
N SER A 68 -15.53 2.57 8.98
CA SER A 68 -17.00 2.59 8.85
C SER A 68 -17.74 1.69 9.85
N GLY A 69 -17.16 1.44 11.03
CA GLY A 69 -17.69 0.53 12.04
C GLY A 69 -17.36 -0.95 11.81
N ALA A 70 -16.72 -1.30 10.69
CA ALA A 70 -16.21 -2.65 10.43
C ALA A 70 -14.78 -2.81 10.96
N PRO A 71 -14.42 -3.99 11.51
CA PRO A 71 -13.04 -4.30 11.86
C PRO A 71 -12.14 -4.20 10.63
N ALA A 72 -10.99 -3.57 10.80
CA ALA A 72 -9.99 -3.43 9.76
C ALA A 72 -8.58 -3.61 10.33
N THR A 73 -7.65 -4.01 9.48
CA THR A 73 -6.24 -4.19 9.86
C THR A 73 -5.35 -3.48 8.87
N GLN A 74 -4.36 -2.74 9.37
CA GLN A 74 -3.31 -2.14 8.57
C GLN A 74 -2.01 -2.92 8.76
N VAL A 75 -1.34 -3.21 7.65
CA VAL A 75 0.06 -3.67 7.64
C VAL A 75 0.85 -2.74 6.75
N VAL A 76 1.99 -2.28 7.25
CA VAL A 76 2.90 -1.40 6.51
C VAL A 76 4.18 -2.17 6.21
N ALA A 77 4.52 -2.27 4.94
CA ALA A 77 5.80 -2.78 4.47
C ALA A 77 6.75 -1.60 4.20
N THR A 78 7.91 -1.62 4.83
CA THR A 78 9.02 -0.71 4.51
C THR A 78 9.97 -1.41 3.54
N VAL A 79 10.23 -0.76 2.41
CA VAL A 79 11.04 -1.30 1.33
C VAL A 79 12.31 -0.46 1.19
N THR A 80 13.46 -1.12 1.06
CA THR A 80 14.77 -0.45 0.89
C THR A 80 15.62 -1.17 -0.13
N GLY A 81 16.60 -0.46 -0.71
CA GLY A 81 17.48 -1.01 -1.74
C GLY A 81 16.80 -1.19 -3.09
N ILE A 82 15.77 -0.37 -3.37
CA ILE A 82 15.13 -0.32 -4.69
C ILE A 82 16.19 0.16 -5.69
N GLN A 83 16.43 -0.66 -6.71
CA GLN A 83 17.36 -0.34 -7.80
C GLN A 83 16.57 0.06 -9.03
N ASP A 84 16.06 1.28 -9.00
CA ASP A 84 15.49 1.95 -10.16
C ASP A 84 16.26 3.25 -10.38
N ASN A 85 16.64 3.52 -11.64
CA ASN A 85 17.35 4.74 -12.00
C ASN A 85 16.45 5.98 -11.89
N CYS A 86 15.16 5.75 -11.64
CA CYS A 86 14.08 6.71 -11.75
C CYS A 86 13.30 6.97 -10.46
N ALA A 87 13.43 6.09 -9.47
CA ALA A 87 12.69 6.14 -8.22
C ALA A 87 13.66 6.30 -7.05
N GLY A 88 13.13 6.78 -5.93
CA GLY A 88 13.80 6.77 -4.66
C GLY A 88 14.23 5.35 -4.25
N THR A 89 15.29 5.27 -3.44
CA THR A 89 15.90 3.99 -3.06
C THR A 89 15.07 3.17 -2.06
N SER A 90 13.92 3.69 -1.64
CA SER A 90 13.01 3.09 -0.68
C SER A 90 11.55 3.43 -0.98
N ALA A 91 10.63 2.71 -0.34
CA ALA A 91 9.20 2.98 -0.43
C ALA A 91 8.48 2.55 0.86
N VAL A 92 7.29 3.10 1.07
CA VAL A 92 6.32 2.63 2.05
C VAL A 92 5.13 2.06 1.31
N TYR A 93 4.78 0.82 1.60
CA TYR A 93 3.62 0.13 1.03
C TYR A 93 2.67 -0.27 2.15
N SER A 94 1.58 0.49 2.30
CA SER A 94 0.58 0.31 3.33
C SER A 94 -0.66 -0.36 2.76
N VAL A 95 -1.12 -1.41 3.43
CA VAL A 95 -2.38 -2.09 3.12
C VAL A 95 -3.32 -1.97 4.30
N VAL A 96 -4.54 -1.50 4.06
CA VAL A 96 -5.65 -1.56 5.01
C VAL A 96 -6.68 -2.53 4.47
N SER A 97 -6.93 -3.62 5.19
CA SER A 97 -7.93 -4.62 4.84
C SER A 97 -9.17 -4.48 5.72
N THR A 98 -10.35 -4.60 5.12
CA THR A 98 -11.65 -4.58 5.81
C THR A 98 -12.64 -5.48 5.09
N THR A 99 -13.83 -5.67 5.65
CA THR A 99 -14.98 -6.27 4.95
C THR A 99 -16.01 -5.20 4.59
N VAL A 100 -16.75 -5.42 3.50
CA VAL A 100 -17.80 -4.50 3.03
C VAL A 100 -19.10 -5.29 2.81
N PRO A 101 -20.25 -4.84 3.34
CA PRO A 101 -21.53 -5.52 3.13
C PRO A 101 -21.83 -5.73 1.63
N GLY A 102 -22.23 -6.94 1.26
CA GLY A 102 -22.51 -7.30 -0.13
C GLY A 102 -21.28 -7.59 -1.00
N GLN A 103 -20.06 -7.43 -0.47
CA GLN A 103 -18.81 -7.79 -1.13
C GLN A 103 -18.26 -9.09 -0.52
N PRO A 104 -18.14 -10.19 -1.29
CA PRO A 104 -17.46 -11.39 -0.81
C PRO A 104 -16.00 -11.11 -0.45
N GLY A 105 -15.56 -11.70 0.65
CA GLY A 105 -14.19 -11.65 1.14
C GLY A 105 -13.77 -10.30 1.72
N THR A 106 -12.53 -9.90 1.48
CA THR A 106 -11.92 -8.66 2.00
C THR A 106 -11.68 -7.64 0.89
N VAL A 107 -11.73 -6.37 1.27
CA VAL A 107 -11.34 -5.22 0.45
C VAL A 107 -10.07 -4.64 1.03
N ASN A 108 -9.05 -4.50 0.18
CA ASN A 108 -7.74 -3.97 0.56
C ASN A 108 -7.59 -2.59 -0.07
N PHE A 109 -7.46 -1.56 0.76
CA PHE A 109 -7.04 -0.23 0.37
C PHE A 109 -5.52 -0.13 0.48
N ILE A 110 -4.88 0.19 -0.64
CA ILE A 110 -3.43 0.17 -0.80
C ILE A 110 -2.94 1.59 -0.98
N ILE A 111 -1.84 1.93 -0.32
CA ILE A 111 -1.09 3.16 -0.49
C ILE A 111 0.38 2.76 -0.72
N ASP A 112 0.90 3.13 -1.88
CA ASP A 112 2.30 3.07 -2.23
C ASP A 112 2.85 4.51 -2.22
N LEU A 113 3.95 4.71 -1.52
CA LEU A 113 4.62 5.99 -1.41
C LEU A 113 6.13 5.81 -1.60
N GLU A 114 6.67 6.39 -2.67
CA GLU A 114 8.11 6.44 -2.95
C GLU A 114 8.83 7.25 -1.87
N GLN A 115 10.02 6.81 -1.45
CA GLN A 115 10.84 7.42 -0.41
C GLN A 115 12.30 7.55 -0.83
N GLY A 116 13.01 8.53 -0.27
CA GLY A 116 14.43 8.75 -0.59
C GLY A 116 14.68 9.41 -1.94
N ALA A 117 13.66 10.01 -2.56
CA ALA A 117 13.79 10.91 -3.69
C ALA A 117 13.54 12.37 -3.25
N ASP A 118 14.09 13.33 -3.99
CA ASP A 118 13.85 14.76 -3.74
C ASP A 118 12.37 15.10 -3.90
N GLY A 119 11.78 15.70 -2.86
CA GLY A 119 10.35 16.01 -2.83
C GLY A 119 9.44 14.81 -2.61
N ALA A 120 9.98 13.66 -2.19
CA ALA A 120 9.19 12.56 -1.65
C ALA A 120 8.31 13.06 -0.51
N ALA A 121 7.07 12.59 -0.46
CA ALA A 121 6.16 12.97 0.61
C ALA A 121 6.60 12.34 1.93
N ASP A 122 6.30 13.03 3.03
CA ASP A 122 6.54 12.52 4.38
C ASP A 122 5.80 11.18 4.57
N PRO A 123 6.46 10.13 5.11
CA PRO A 123 5.82 8.82 5.27
C PRO A 123 4.64 8.84 6.25
N GLY A 124 4.56 9.81 7.15
CA GLY A 124 3.39 10.06 8.01
C GLY A 124 2.13 10.46 7.24
N LEU A 125 2.25 10.86 5.97
CA LEU A 125 1.10 11.06 5.07
C LEU A 125 0.27 9.78 4.94
N VAL A 126 0.88 8.59 5.01
CA VAL A 126 0.16 7.31 4.98
C VAL A 126 -0.86 7.24 6.12
N ASP A 127 -0.46 7.56 7.35
CA ASP A 127 -1.37 7.56 8.50
C ASP A 127 -2.47 8.63 8.36
N GLN A 128 -2.16 9.79 7.77
CA GLN A 128 -3.16 10.82 7.49
C GLN A 128 -4.20 10.34 6.48
N ILE A 129 -3.78 9.72 5.37
CA ILE A 129 -4.70 9.16 4.35
C ILE A 129 -5.57 8.08 4.99
N VAL A 130 -4.98 7.15 5.73
CA VAL A 130 -5.73 6.08 6.43
C VAL A 130 -6.72 6.69 7.44
N GLY A 131 -6.34 7.77 8.13
CA GLY A 131 -7.22 8.51 9.03
C GLY A 131 -8.45 9.14 8.35
N THR A 132 -8.46 9.29 7.02
CA THR A 132 -9.63 9.80 6.27
C THR A 132 -10.67 8.72 5.97
N LEU A 133 -10.35 7.43 6.20
CA LEU A 133 -11.28 6.34 5.99
C LEU A 133 -12.42 6.43 7.01
N ARG A 134 -13.55 6.96 6.54
CA ARG A 134 -14.73 7.27 7.36
C ARG A 134 -15.90 6.36 7.05
N ARG A 135 -16.88 6.40 7.96
CA ARG A 135 -18.23 5.89 7.67
C ARG A 135 -18.84 6.73 6.55
N ILE A 136 -19.56 6.08 5.63
CA ILE A 136 -20.58 6.79 4.87
C ILE A 136 -21.77 6.87 5.82
N ASP A 137 -21.99 8.05 6.38
CA ASP A 137 -23.19 8.44 7.08
C ASP A 137 -24.38 8.64 6.12
#